data_AF-A0A7G9W470-F1
#
_entry.id   AF-A0A7G9W470-F1
#
_cell.length_a   1.000
_cell.length_b   1.000
_cell.length_c   1.000
_cell.angle_alpha   90.00
_cell.angle_beta   90.00
_cell.angle_gamma   90.00
#
_symmetry.space_group_name_H-M   'P 1'
#
loop_
_entity.id
_entity.type
_entity.pdbx_description
1 polymer ?
#
loop_
_entity_poly.entity_id
_entity_poly.type
_entity_poly.pdbx_seq_one_letter_code
_entity_poly.pdbx_strand_id
1 'polypeptide(L)'
;MSIYQFLASSKPLKEVKNPYIKMLSINEMLARKMKVPSFLLDSPTDRNEKIVLHFDSEEHLDEIEITIENNIPMDYLKKYTSKNHIYTLSWRYTEKRAKKLLQYIQEQLKQVEEIELWNTWMDEKIEGITLEKVNIKELTVQLIEETLGEQCYDHPKCLKVTKCSKSN
;
A
#
# COMPACT_ATOMS: atom_id res chain seq x y z
N MET A 1 2.75 -16.10 -9.50
CA MET A 1 3.40 -14.78 -9.31
C MET A 1 2.53 -13.98 -8.36
N SER A 2 3.10 -13.27 -7.39
CA SER A 2 2.36 -12.41 -6.47
C SER A 2 2.36 -10.98 -6.96
N ILE A 3 1.21 -10.31 -6.90
CA ILE A 3 1.11 -8.88 -7.18
C ILE A 3 1.88 -8.12 -6.10
N TYR A 4 2.66 -7.14 -6.53
CA TYR A 4 3.32 -6.19 -5.66
C TYR A 4 3.01 -4.77 -6.16
N GLN A 5 2.39 -3.99 -5.28
CA GLN A 5 1.98 -2.61 -5.55
C GLN A 5 2.74 -1.65 -4.65
N PHE A 6 3.20 -0.55 -5.24
CA PHE A 6 3.96 0.45 -4.49
C PHE A 6 3.82 1.85 -5.07
N LEU A 7 4.09 2.83 -4.22
CA LEU A 7 4.19 4.24 -4.57
C LEU A 7 5.66 4.65 -4.56
N ALA A 8 6.05 5.48 -5.52
CA ALA A 8 7.40 6.02 -5.57
C ALA A 8 7.39 7.54 -5.74
N SER A 9 8.26 8.25 -5.01
CA SER A 9 8.38 9.70 -5.11
C SER A 9 9.80 10.22 -4.86
N SER A 10 10.05 11.46 -5.25
CA SER A 10 11.33 12.14 -5.06
C SER A 10 11.54 12.66 -3.64
N LYS A 11 10.49 12.73 -2.82
CA LYS A 11 10.55 13.09 -1.40
C LYS A 11 9.70 12.12 -0.57
N PRO A 12 9.85 12.09 0.77
CA PRO A 12 9.02 11.25 1.62
C PRO A 12 7.52 11.54 1.46
N LEU A 13 6.73 10.47 1.42
CA LEU A 13 5.27 10.49 1.52
C LEU A 13 4.85 10.14 2.96
N LYS A 14 3.62 10.50 3.33
CA LYS A 14 3.06 10.13 4.64
C LYS A 14 2.62 8.66 4.65
N GLU A 15 3.03 7.91 5.66
CA GLU A 15 2.47 6.56 5.87
C GLU A 15 0.98 6.61 6.22
N VAL A 16 0.26 5.57 5.84
CA VAL A 16 -1.14 5.32 6.20
C VAL A 16 -1.18 3.98 6.91
N LYS A 17 -1.56 3.94 8.19
CA LYS A 17 -1.76 2.69 8.92
C LYS A 17 -3.21 2.26 8.79
N ASN A 18 -3.43 0.95 8.71
CA ASN A 18 -4.79 0.41 8.76
C ASN A 18 -5.42 0.66 10.14
N PRO A 19 -6.49 1.49 10.25
CA PRO A 19 -7.05 1.89 11.55
C PRO A 19 -7.83 0.77 12.24
N TYR A 20 -8.18 -0.29 11.51
CA TYR A 20 -8.96 -1.41 12.05
C TYR A 20 -8.09 -2.51 12.63
N ILE A 21 -6.81 -2.53 12.28
CA ILE A 21 -5.84 -3.48 12.80
C ILE A 21 -5.35 -3.04 14.17
N LYS A 22 -5.44 -3.94 15.15
CA LYS A 22 -4.93 -3.75 16.50
C LYS A 22 -4.01 -4.90 16.86
N MET A 23 -2.83 -4.58 17.36
CA MET A 23 -1.97 -5.56 18.03
C MET A 23 -2.37 -5.65 19.50
N LEU A 24 -2.74 -6.85 19.94
CA LEU A 24 -3.15 -7.15 21.31
C LEU A 24 -2.14 -8.10 21.97
N SER A 25 -2.00 -7.96 23.28
CA SER A 25 -1.34 -8.96 24.12
C SER A 25 -2.32 -10.04 24.57
N ILE A 26 -1.78 -11.19 25.01
CA ILE A 26 -2.60 -12.28 25.58
C ILE A 26 -3.40 -11.77 26.78
N ASN A 27 -2.78 -10.96 27.65
CA ASN A 27 -3.45 -10.38 28.81
C ASN A 27 -4.57 -9.39 28.42
N GLU A 28 -4.38 -8.58 27.37
CA GLU A 28 -5.44 -7.70 26.86
C GLU A 28 -6.62 -8.50 26.32
N MET A 29 -6.38 -9.62 25.63
CA MET A 29 -7.45 -10.51 25.15
C MET A 29 -8.24 -11.13 26.31
N LEU A 30 -7.54 -11.62 27.34
CA LEU A 30 -8.16 -12.20 28.53
C LEU A 30 -9.00 -11.14 29.28
N ALA A 31 -8.47 -9.93 29.46
CA ALA A 31 -9.20 -8.82 30.09
C ALA A 31 -10.48 -8.43 29.33
N ARG A 32 -10.47 -8.58 28.00
CA ARG A 32 -11.63 -8.36 27.12
C ARG A 32 -12.56 -9.57 27.01
N LYS A 33 -12.29 -10.65 27.75
CA LYS A 33 -13.04 -11.92 27.70
C LYS A 33 -13.09 -12.55 26.30
N MET A 34 -12.05 -12.32 25.50
CA MET A 34 -11.91 -12.94 24.18
C MET A 34 -11.48 -14.39 24.31
N LYS A 35 -11.87 -15.24 23.35
CA LYS A 35 -11.39 -16.62 23.28
C LYS A 35 -9.92 -16.60 22.85
N VAL A 36 -9.03 -17.02 23.75
CA VAL A 36 -7.61 -17.20 23.46
C VAL A 36 -7.35 -18.69 23.16
N PRO A 37 -6.78 -19.04 21.99
CA PRO A 37 -6.36 -20.40 21.70
C PRO A 37 -5.37 -20.96 22.74
N SER A 38 -5.50 -22.23 23.10
CA SER A 38 -4.63 -22.87 24.11
C SER A 38 -3.15 -22.78 23.76
N PHE A 39 -2.80 -22.92 22.48
CA PHE A 39 -1.40 -22.82 22.03
C PHE A 39 -0.75 -21.46 22.35
N LEU A 40 -1.52 -20.37 22.44
CA LEU A 40 -0.99 -19.08 22.89
C LEU A 40 -0.85 -19.01 24.41
N LEU A 41 -1.76 -19.66 25.15
CA LEU A 41 -1.70 -19.71 26.61
C LEU A 41 -0.54 -20.55 27.12
N ASP A 42 -0.26 -21.66 26.42
CA ASP A 42 0.80 -22.60 26.74
C ASP A 42 2.16 -22.16 26.16
N SER A 43 2.18 -21.07 25.39
CA SER A 43 3.40 -20.51 24.81
C SER A 43 4.30 -19.89 25.88
N PRO A 44 5.64 -20.02 25.77
CA PRO A 44 6.58 -19.29 26.61
C PRO A 44 6.65 -17.77 26.30
N THR A 45 5.86 -17.27 25.35
CA THR A 45 5.85 -15.85 24.97
C THR A 45 5.44 -14.94 26.12
N ASP A 46 6.03 -13.73 26.19
CA ASP A 46 5.60 -12.70 27.12
C ASP A 46 4.13 -12.33 26.87
N ARG A 47 3.29 -12.56 27.88
CA ARG A 47 1.84 -12.35 27.81
C ARG A 47 1.43 -10.88 27.74
N ASN A 48 2.37 -9.94 27.95
CA ASN A 48 2.15 -8.51 27.78
C ASN A 48 2.63 -7.99 26.41
N GLU A 49 3.38 -8.79 25.65
CA GLU A 49 3.83 -8.43 24.32
C GLU A 49 2.64 -8.43 23.33
N LYS A 50 2.58 -7.42 22.46
CA LYS A 50 1.48 -7.23 21.50
C LYS A 50 1.71 -8.04 20.24
N ILE A 51 1.47 -9.34 20.33
CA ILE A 51 1.74 -10.31 19.27
C ILE A 51 0.50 -10.79 18.50
N VAL A 52 -0.71 -10.48 19.00
CA VAL A 52 -1.95 -10.95 18.37
C VAL A 52 -2.55 -9.87 17.48
N LEU A 53 -2.60 -10.15 16.18
CA LEU A 53 -3.32 -9.32 15.21
C LEU A 53 -4.83 -9.50 15.41
N HIS A 54 -5.53 -8.40 15.68
CA HIS A 54 -6.97 -8.40 15.89
C HIS A 54 -7.66 -7.35 15.01
N PHE A 55 -8.78 -7.77 14.43
CA PHE A 55 -9.67 -6.98 13.60
C PHE A 55 -11.08 -7.60 13.67
N ASP A 56 -12.12 -6.79 13.49
CA ASP A 56 -13.51 -7.26 13.68
C ASP A 56 -14.07 -8.06 12.48
N SER A 57 -13.54 -7.85 11.27
CA SER A 57 -13.94 -8.57 10.05
C SER A 57 -12.76 -8.74 9.10
N GLU A 58 -12.76 -9.81 8.30
CA GLU A 58 -11.70 -10.06 7.32
C GLU A 58 -11.53 -8.90 6.33
N GLU A 59 -12.63 -8.24 5.93
CA GLU A 59 -12.60 -7.06 5.05
C GLU A 59 -11.77 -5.90 5.61
N HIS A 60 -11.59 -5.83 6.94
CA HIS A 60 -10.76 -4.82 7.56
C HIS A 60 -9.27 -5.02 7.26
N LEU A 61 -8.81 -6.23 6.93
CA LEU A 61 -7.42 -6.47 6.52
C LEU A 61 -7.08 -5.80 5.19
N ASP A 62 -8.07 -5.66 4.32
CA ASP A 62 -7.92 -5.16 2.96
C ASP A 62 -8.01 -3.62 2.85
N GLU A 63 -8.13 -2.91 3.98
CA GLU A 63 -8.10 -1.44 3.99
C GLU A 63 -6.74 -0.88 3.59
N ILE A 64 -6.73 0.36 3.11
CA ILE A 64 -5.50 0.97 2.61
C ILE A 64 -4.49 1.12 3.73
N GLU A 65 -3.33 0.53 3.48
CA GLU A 65 -2.10 0.70 4.23
C GLU A 65 -0.98 1.10 3.26
N ILE A 66 -0.25 2.16 3.63
CA ILE A 66 0.89 2.69 2.88
C ILE A 66 2.05 2.80 3.85
N THR A 67 3.08 1.97 3.66
CA THR A 67 4.22 1.86 4.58
C THR A 67 5.52 1.97 3.83
N ILE A 68 6.57 2.46 4.48
CA ILE A 68 7.91 2.48 3.87
C ILE A 68 8.31 1.06 3.45
N GLU A 69 8.75 0.89 2.20
CA GLU A 69 9.22 -0.39 1.69
C GLU A 69 10.61 -0.69 2.26
N ASN A 70 10.74 -1.80 2.98
CA ASN A 70 11.99 -2.24 3.61
C ASN A 70 12.32 -3.72 3.36
N ASN A 71 11.42 -4.46 2.71
CA ASN A 71 11.48 -5.90 2.51
C ASN A 71 12.06 -6.27 1.14
N ILE A 72 11.88 -5.39 0.14
CA ILE A 72 12.39 -5.62 -1.21
C ILE A 72 13.72 -4.89 -1.42
N PRO A 73 14.78 -5.58 -1.90
CA PRO A 73 16.05 -4.95 -2.19
C PRO A 73 15.93 -3.79 -3.18
N MET A 74 16.57 -2.66 -2.88
CA MET A 74 16.52 -1.47 -3.74
C MET A 74 17.00 -1.72 -5.17
N ASP A 75 17.96 -2.60 -5.39
CA ASP A 75 18.44 -2.92 -6.76
C ASP A 75 17.38 -3.64 -7.60
N TYR A 76 16.45 -4.34 -6.96
CA TYR A 76 15.28 -4.88 -7.65
C TYR A 76 14.29 -3.77 -8.01
N LEU A 77 13.99 -2.86 -7.07
CA LEU A 77 13.04 -1.76 -7.28
C LEU A 77 13.53 -0.73 -8.32
N LYS A 78 14.86 -0.53 -8.41
CA LYS A 78 15.49 0.32 -9.44
C LYS A 78 15.22 -0.13 -10.87
N LYS A 79 14.82 -1.40 -11.08
CA LYS A 79 14.40 -1.86 -12.40
C LYS A 79 13.08 -1.21 -12.86
N TYR A 80 12.27 -0.72 -11.93
CA TYR A 80 10.99 -0.06 -12.20
C TYR A 80 11.09 1.46 -12.12
N THR A 81 11.70 1.98 -11.06
CA THR A 81 11.69 3.41 -10.76
C THR A 81 13.07 3.97 -10.44
N SER A 82 13.30 5.22 -10.79
CA SER A 82 14.50 5.97 -10.39
C SER A 82 14.29 6.77 -9.09
N LYS A 83 13.16 6.60 -8.41
CA LYS A 83 12.81 7.30 -7.17
C LYS A 83 13.43 6.63 -5.95
N ASN A 84 13.77 7.44 -4.95
CA ASN A 84 14.45 6.96 -3.74
C ASN A 84 13.51 6.72 -2.55
N HIS A 85 12.29 7.25 -2.58
CA HIS A 85 11.29 7.05 -1.53
C HIS A 85 10.21 6.12 -2.06
N ILE A 86 10.18 4.90 -1.54
CA ILE A 86 9.31 3.82 -2.00
C ILE A 86 8.44 3.36 -0.83
N TYR A 87 7.15 3.17 -1.11
CA TYR A 87 6.16 2.77 -0.14
C TYR A 87 5.32 1.63 -0.67
N THR A 88 5.22 0.53 0.07
CA THR A 88 4.30 -0.57 -0.23
C THR A 88 2.87 -0.06 -0.15
N LEU A 89 2.02 -0.48 -1.09
CA LEU A 89 0.57 -0.29 -1.02
C LEU A 89 -0.09 -1.64 -0.76
N SER A 90 -0.63 -1.81 0.45
CA SER A 90 -1.39 -3.00 0.83
C SER A 90 -2.87 -2.62 0.93
N TRP A 91 -3.68 -3.23 0.08
CA TRP A 91 -5.12 -3.00 0.00
C TRP A 91 -5.79 -4.02 -0.93
N ARG A 92 -7.12 -4.08 -0.90
CA ARG A 92 -7.93 -4.67 -1.98
C ARG A 92 -8.79 -3.63 -2.64
N TYR A 93 -8.78 -3.59 -3.97
CA TYR A 93 -9.57 -2.63 -4.71
C TYR A 93 -11.06 -2.68 -4.31
N THR A 94 -11.58 -1.50 -4.00
CA THR A 94 -13.00 -1.16 -4.03
C THR A 94 -13.07 0.31 -4.43
N GLU A 95 -14.17 0.74 -5.03
CA GLU A 95 -14.34 2.16 -5.40
C GLU A 95 -14.17 3.09 -4.18
N LYS A 96 -14.67 2.67 -3.00
CA LYS A 96 -14.52 3.41 -1.73
C LYS A 96 -13.05 3.58 -1.35
N ARG A 97 -12.23 2.53 -1.43
CA ARG A 97 -10.81 2.61 -1.12
C ARG A 97 -10.06 3.40 -2.18
N ALA A 98 -10.39 3.23 -3.46
CA ALA A 98 -9.78 3.99 -4.54
C ALA A 98 -10.03 5.50 -4.39
N LYS A 99 -11.21 5.91 -3.91
CA LYS A 99 -11.50 7.30 -3.51
C LYS A 99 -10.59 7.80 -2.37
N LYS A 100 -10.31 6.97 -1.35
CA LYS A 100 -9.36 7.32 -0.28
C LYS A 100 -7.93 7.45 -0.83
N LEU A 101 -7.51 6.55 -1.71
CA LEU A 101 -6.19 6.61 -2.36
C LEU A 101 -6.05 7.87 -3.23
N LEU A 102 -7.10 8.22 -3.99
CA LEU A 102 -7.17 9.46 -4.76
C LEU A 102 -6.98 10.70 -3.86
N GLN A 103 -7.72 10.78 -2.76
CA GLN A 103 -7.59 11.87 -1.78
C GLN A 103 -6.17 11.94 -1.18
N TYR A 104 -5.60 10.78 -0.87
CA TYR A 104 -4.22 10.69 -0.38
C TYR A 104 -3.22 11.25 -1.40
N ILE A 105 -3.31 10.84 -2.68
CA ILE A 105 -2.42 11.32 -3.75
C ILE A 105 -2.56 12.84 -3.93
N GLN A 106 -3.78 13.35 -3.94
CA GLN A 106 -4.06 14.79 -4.02
C GLN A 106 -3.40 15.58 -2.87
N GLU A 107 -3.44 15.05 -1.65
CA GLU A 107 -2.82 15.68 -0.49
C GLU A 107 -1.28 15.63 -0.58
N GLN A 108 -0.70 14.49 -0.95
CA GLN A 108 0.75 14.34 -1.04
C GLN A 108 1.36 15.24 -2.15
N LEU A 109 0.68 15.39 -3.29
CA LEU A 109 1.11 16.26 -4.41
C LEU A 109 1.12 17.76 -4.06
N LYS A 110 0.64 18.16 -2.88
CA LYS A 110 0.89 19.52 -2.37
C LYS A 110 2.38 19.72 -2.05
N GLN A 111 3.08 18.66 -1.64
CA GLN A 111 4.47 18.68 -1.15
C GLN A 111 5.49 18.08 -2.14
N VAL A 112 5.03 17.19 -3.02
CA VAL A 112 5.86 16.53 -4.06
C VAL A 112 5.37 16.89 -5.46
N GLU A 113 6.27 16.86 -6.43
CA GLU A 113 5.95 17.22 -7.82
C GLU A 113 5.26 16.08 -8.57
N GLU A 114 5.59 14.83 -8.22
CA GLU A 114 4.99 13.65 -8.83
C GLU A 114 5.02 12.44 -7.89
N ILE A 115 4.09 11.52 -8.16
CA ILE A 115 4.00 10.21 -7.52
C ILE A 115 3.80 9.18 -8.63
N GLU A 116 4.55 8.09 -8.57
CA GLU A 116 4.36 6.93 -9.44
C GLU A 116 3.57 5.86 -8.66
N LEU A 117 2.50 5.36 -9.25
CA LEU A 117 1.71 4.24 -8.74
C LEU A 117 2.05 3.01 -9.58
N TRP A 118 2.63 2.00 -8.97
CA TRP A 118 3.11 0.81 -9.65
C TRP A 118 2.25 -0.42 -9.32
N ASN A 119 1.87 -1.16 -10.35
CA ASN A 119 1.29 -2.49 -10.27
C ASN A 119 2.22 -3.47 -10.97
N THR A 120 2.92 -4.31 -10.19
CA THR A 120 4.01 -5.15 -10.70
C THR A 120 3.84 -6.59 -10.26
N TRP A 121 4.51 -7.49 -10.98
CA TRP A 121 4.73 -8.85 -10.51
C TRP A 121 6.14 -8.96 -9.95
N MET A 122 6.31 -9.74 -8.88
CA MET A 122 7.63 -10.15 -8.43
C MET A 122 8.19 -11.19 -9.42
N ASP A 123 8.76 -10.72 -10.52
CA ASP A 123 9.38 -11.50 -11.60
C ASP A 123 10.87 -11.13 -11.78
N GLU A 124 11.66 -12.06 -12.29
CA GLU A 124 13.06 -11.87 -12.64
C GLU A 124 13.23 -10.97 -13.87
N LYS A 125 12.28 -11.06 -14.83
CA LYS A 125 12.29 -10.34 -16.10
C LYS A 125 11.24 -9.23 -16.13
N ILE A 126 11.64 -8.03 -16.51
CA ILE A 126 10.75 -6.86 -16.65
C ILE A 126 10.73 -6.45 -18.11
N GLU A 127 9.62 -6.69 -18.79
CA GLU A 127 9.38 -6.29 -20.17
C GLU A 127 8.00 -5.65 -20.30
N GLY A 128 7.85 -4.75 -21.28
CA GLY A 128 6.54 -4.24 -21.69
C GLY A 128 5.86 -3.27 -20.72
N ILE A 129 6.60 -2.55 -19.86
CA ILE A 129 6.00 -1.62 -18.88
C ILE A 129 5.02 -0.67 -19.58
N THR A 130 3.76 -0.71 -19.13
CA THR A 130 2.73 0.23 -19.57
C THR A 130 2.81 1.46 -18.67
N LEU A 131 3.29 2.57 -19.23
CA LEU A 131 3.43 3.85 -18.52
C LEU A 131 2.37 4.84 -19.00
N GLU A 132 1.52 5.26 -18.08
CA GLU A 132 0.58 6.34 -18.27
C GLU A 132 0.99 7.55 -17.42
N LYS A 133 0.82 8.75 -17.98
CA LYS A 133 1.14 10.02 -17.30
C LYS A 133 -0.08 10.92 -17.32
N VAL A 134 -0.50 11.37 -16.15
CA VAL A 134 -1.67 12.24 -16.01
C VAL A 134 -1.38 13.42 -15.10
N ASN A 135 -2.09 14.53 -15.30
CA ASN A 135 -2.12 15.59 -14.31
C ASN A 135 -3.07 15.22 -13.16
N ILE A 136 -2.82 15.73 -11.94
CA ILE A 136 -3.71 15.53 -10.79
C ILE A 136 -5.17 15.95 -11.05
N LYS A 137 -5.42 16.89 -11.97
CA LYS A 137 -6.78 17.28 -12.39
C LYS A 137 -7.50 16.21 -13.21
N GLU A 138 -6.75 15.36 -13.88
CA GLU A 138 -7.24 14.29 -14.76
C GLU A 138 -7.27 12.94 -14.04
N LEU A 139 -6.63 12.84 -12.87
CA LEU A 139 -6.63 11.61 -12.09
C LEU A 139 -8.05 11.29 -11.58
N THR A 140 -8.56 10.12 -11.95
CA THR A 140 -9.87 9.61 -11.56
C THR A 140 -9.76 8.29 -10.82
N VAL A 141 -10.85 7.88 -10.17
CA VAL A 141 -10.98 6.54 -9.58
C VAL A 141 -10.89 5.46 -10.65
N GLN A 142 -11.41 5.72 -11.85
CA GLN A 142 -11.33 4.80 -12.98
C GLN A 142 -9.88 4.53 -13.40
N LEU A 143 -9.03 5.57 -13.50
CA LEU A 143 -7.61 5.38 -13.80
C LEU A 143 -6.88 4.58 -12.71
N ILE A 144 -7.26 4.80 -11.44
CA ILE A 144 -6.74 4.00 -10.32
C ILE A 144 -7.16 2.53 -10.47
N GLU A 145 -8.41 2.25 -10.86
CA GLU A 145 -8.92 0.90 -11.11
C GLU A 145 -8.18 0.21 -12.26
N GLU A 146 -8.06 0.88 -13.41
CA GLU A 146 -7.38 0.36 -14.61
C GLU A 146 -5.88 0.08 -14.34
N THR A 147 -5.27 0.83 -13.42
CA THR A 147 -3.86 0.63 -13.05
C THR A 147 -3.66 -0.41 -11.95
N LEU A 148 -4.41 -0.32 -10.85
CA LEU A 148 -4.15 -1.05 -9.60
C LEU A 148 -5.27 -2.03 -9.19
N GLY A 149 -6.44 -1.95 -9.83
CA GLY A 149 -7.58 -2.83 -9.55
C GLY A 149 -7.46 -4.20 -10.22
N GLU A 150 -6.80 -4.25 -11.37
CA GLU A 150 -6.59 -5.49 -12.11
C GLU A 150 -5.70 -6.49 -11.38
N GLN A 151 -6.17 -7.73 -11.30
CA GLN A 151 -5.46 -8.85 -10.66
C GLN A 151 -4.74 -9.75 -11.67
N CYS A 152 -4.90 -9.49 -12.97
CA CYS A 152 -4.30 -10.25 -14.06
C CYS A 152 -3.96 -9.29 -15.19
N TYR A 153 -2.69 -9.21 -15.58
CA TYR A 153 -2.19 -8.34 -16.63
C TYR A 153 -0.85 -8.87 -17.15
N ASP A 154 -0.58 -8.64 -18.43
CA ASP A 154 0.59 -9.20 -19.12
C ASP A 154 1.89 -8.48 -18.75
N HIS A 155 1.83 -7.18 -18.44
CA HIS A 155 3.00 -6.35 -18.17
C HIS A 155 2.79 -5.40 -17.00
N PRO A 156 3.86 -5.07 -16.23
CA PRO A 156 3.78 -4.09 -15.15
C PRO A 156 3.18 -2.76 -15.62
N LYS A 157 2.32 -2.16 -14.78
CA LYS A 157 1.70 -0.87 -15.06
C LYS A 157 2.25 0.21 -14.13
N CYS A 158 2.45 1.41 -14.67
CA CYS A 158 2.82 2.59 -13.92
C CYS A 158 1.89 3.74 -14.29
N LEU A 159 1.18 4.29 -13.31
CA LEU A 159 0.49 5.57 -13.44
C LEU A 159 1.31 6.65 -12.74
N LYS A 160 1.95 7.52 -13.52
CA LYS A 160 2.67 8.69 -13.02
C LYS A 160 1.72 9.88 -12.95
N VAL A 161 1.46 10.33 -11.72
CA VAL A 161 0.60 11.47 -11.43
C VAL A 161 1.47 12.68 -11.13
N THR A 162 1.27 13.76 -11.88
CA THR A 162 2.01 15.01 -11.72
C THR A 162 1.15 16.08 -11.07
N LYS A 163 1.78 16.95 -10.27
CA LYS A 163 1.16 18.14 -9.72
C LYS A 163 0.72 19.08 -10.85
N CYS A 164 -0.31 19.90 -10.63
CA CYS A 164 -0.57 21.03 -11.53
C CYS A 164 0.67 21.92 -11.59
N SER A 165 1.30 22.01 -12.76
CA SER A 165 2.18 23.12 -13.06
C SER A 165 1.37 24.41 -12.92
N LYS A 166 1.87 25.37 -12.15
CA LYS A 166 1.34 26.72 -12.22
C LYS A 166 1.61 27.19 -13.65
N SER A 167 0.54 27.48 -14.39
CA SER A 167 0.64 28.32 -15.59
C SER A 167 1.31 29.61 -15.15
N ASN A 168 2.52 29.87 -15.66
CA ASN A 168 3.22 31.14 -15.44
C ASN A 168 2.38 32.31 -15.97
#